data_AF-A0A4Y8C9G5-F1
#
_entry.id   AF-A0A4Y8C9G5-F1
#
_cell.length_a   1.000
_cell.length_b   1.000
_cell.length_c   1.000
_cell.angle_alpha   90.00
_cell.angle_beta   90.00
_cell.angle_gamma   90.00
#
_symmetry.space_group_name_H-M   'P 1'
#
loop_
_entity.id
_entity.type
_entity.pdbx_description
1 polymer ?
#
loop_
_entity_poly.entity_id
_entity_poly.type
_entity_poly.pdbx_seq_one_letter_code
_entity_poly.pdbx_strand_id
1 'polypeptide(L)'
;LENHLEAIMKATIENMPAAMKTNKDAVQRYFHSLLRNILPCRVESDIKKQKIMMLVGPTGVGKTTTLAKLAFRYAYGDKRYKTGIITLDTYRIGAVEQLFQYAKMMKLPIIDSIEP
;
A
#
# COMPACT_ATOMS: atom_id res chain seq x y z
N LEU A 1 -8.77 -13.12 -6.53
CA LEU A 1 -8.51 -11.85 -7.27
C LEU A 1 -9.59 -11.65 -8.33
N GLU A 2 -9.88 -12.68 -9.14
CA GLU A 2 -10.97 -12.71 -10.13
C GLU A 2 -12.32 -12.28 -9.55
N ASN A 3 -12.74 -12.84 -8.40
CA ASN A 3 -14.02 -12.47 -7.77
C ASN A 3 -14.14 -10.97 -7.44
N HIS A 4 -13.04 -10.29 -7.08
CA HIS A 4 -13.08 -8.85 -6.82
C HIS A 4 -13.17 -8.04 -8.11
N LEU A 5 -12.45 -8.47 -9.15
CA LEU A 5 -12.53 -7.81 -10.45
C LEU A 5 -13.94 -7.95 -11.04
N GLU A 6 -14.52 -9.15 -10.99
CA GLU A 6 -15.90 -9.39 -11.41
C GLU A 6 -16.89 -8.55 -10.60
N ALA A 7 -16.73 -8.46 -9.28
CA ALA A 7 -17.59 -7.62 -8.45
C ALA A 7 -17.52 -6.14 -8.83
N ILE A 8 -16.33 -5.60 -9.11
CA ILE A 8 -16.16 -4.21 -9.53
C ILE A 8 -16.72 -4.00 -10.94
N MET A 9 -16.52 -4.94 -11.86
CA MET A 9 -17.08 -4.89 -13.21
C MET A 9 -18.62 -4.93 -13.18
N LYS A 10 -19.21 -5.80 -12.34
CA LYS A 10 -20.65 -5.87 -12.14
C LYS A 10 -21.19 -4.56 -11.56
N ALA A 11 -20.58 -4.07 -10.49
CA ALA A 11 -20.95 -2.78 -9.87
C ALA A 11 -20.84 -1.61 -10.87
N THR A 12 -19.88 -1.67 -11.80
CA THR A 12 -19.74 -0.67 -12.87
C THR A 12 -20.96 -0.66 -13.78
N ILE A 13 -21.42 -1.82 -14.25
CA ILE A 13 -22.58 -1.91 -15.15
C ILE A 13 -23.90 -1.59 -14.42
N GLU A 14 -24.01 -1.97 -13.14
CA GLU A 14 -25.20 -1.71 -12.32
C GLU A 14 -25.39 -0.23 -11.99
N ASN A 15 -24.32 0.49 -11.64
CA ASN A 15 -24.40 1.89 -11.23
C ASN A 15 -24.33 2.88 -12.42
N MET A 16 -24.08 2.39 -13.63
CA MET A 16 -23.95 3.21 -14.83
C MET A 16 -25.29 3.56 -15.48
N PRO A 17 -25.50 4.83 -15.90
CA PRO A 17 -26.66 5.23 -16.67
C PRO A 17 -26.81 4.42 -17.97
N ALA A 18 -28.03 3.98 -18.30
CA ALA A 18 -28.30 3.14 -19.47
C ALA A 18 -27.77 3.74 -20.80
N ALA A 19 -27.87 5.07 -20.95
CA ALA A 19 -27.37 5.79 -22.12
C ALA A 19 -25.85 5.68 -22.34
N MET A 20 -25.07 5.35 -21.31
CA MET A 20 -23.62 5.22 -21.39
C MET A 20 -23.16 3.79 -21.73
N LYS A 21 -24.04 2.78 -21.61
CA LYS A 21 -23.66 1.35 -21.73
C LYS A 21 -23.25 0.93 -23.14
N THR A 22 -23.71 1.63 -24.16
CA THR A 22 -23.41 1.34 -25.57
C THR A 22 -22.11 1.96 -26.05
N ASN A 23 -21.55 2.91 -25.30
CA ASN A 23 -20.30 3.59 -25.65
C ASN A 23 -19.14 3.03 -24.82
N LYS A 24 -18.24 2.30 -25.49
CA LYS A 24 -17.07 1.67 -24.87
C LYS A 24 -16.20 2.65 -24.07
N ASP A 25 -15.96 3.85 -24.60
CA ASP A 25 -15.15 4.86 -23.91
C ASP A 25 -15.86 5.42 -22.68
N ALA A 26 -17.18 5.57 -22.73
CA ALA A 26 -17.97 5.97 -21.58
C ALA A 26 -17.93 4.89 -20.49
N VAL A 27 -18.02 3.62 -20.88
CA VAL A 27 -17.90 2.48 -19.96
C VAL A 27 -16.54 2.49 -19.27
N GLN A 28 -15.46 2.64 -20.02
CA GLN A 28 -14.10 2.68 -19.48
C GLN A 28 -13.90 3.87 -18.54
N ARG A 29 -14.35 5.08 -18.90
CA ARG A 29 -14.24 6.27 -18.03
C ARG A 29 -14.99 6.08 -16.71
N TYR A 30 -16.20 5.52 -16.76
CA TYR A 30 -16.99 5.27 -15.57
C TYR A 30 -16.34 4.22 -14.66
N PHE A 31 -15.82 3.12 -15.23
CA PHE A 31 -15.06 2.11 -14.49
C PHE A 31 -13.88 2.73 -13.72
N HIS A 32 -13.08 3.57 -14.38
CA HIS A 32 -11.98 4.28 -13.72
C HIS A 32 -12.46 5.24 -12.63
N SER A 33 -13.60 5.91 -12.83
CA SER A 33 -14.20 6.76 -11.80
C SER A 33 -14.64 5.96 -10.58
N LEU A 34 -15.29 4.81 -10.78
CA LEU A 34 -15.72 3.92 -9.69
C LEU A 34 -14.51 3.36 -8.94
N LEU A 35 -13.48 2.91 -9.66
CA LEU A 35 -12.23 2.45 -9.06
C LEU A 35 -11.57 3.52 -8.19
N ARG A 36 -11.54 4.78 -8.63
CA ARG A 36 -10.98 5.88 -7.85
C ARG A 36 -11.76 6.13 -6.56
N ASN A 37 -13.06 5.88 -6.56
CA ASN A 37 -13.90 6.00 -5.37
C ASN A 37 -13.75 4.82 -4.40
N ILE A 38 -13.57 3.60 -4.93
CA ILE A 38 -13.38 2.37 -4.12
C ILE A 38 -11.96 2.29 -3.54
N LEU A 39 -10.96 2.70 -4.33
CA LEU A 39 -9.55 2.64 -3.97
C LEU A 39 -9.02 4.06 -3.76
N PRO A 40 -9.06 4.59 -2.52
CA PRO A 40 -8.54 5.92 -2.24
C PRO A 40 -7.02 5.96 -2.46
N CYS A 41 -6.60 6.44 -3.63
CA CYS A 41 -5.20 6.73 -3.93
C CYS A 41 -4.86 8.11 -3.39
N ARG A 42 -4.20 8.15 -2.22
CA ARG A 42 -3.68 9.42 -1.68
C ARG A 42 -2.47 9.85 -2.49
N VAL A 43 -2.53 11.08 -3.00
CA VAL A 43 -1.36 11.73 -3.61
C VAL A 43 -0.29 11.90 -2.54
N GLU A 44 0.94 11.53 -2.88
CA GLU A 44 2.06 11.74 -1.98
C GLU A 44 2.32 13.24 -1.83
N SER A 45 2.50 13.67 -0.59
CA SER A 45 2.79 15.04 -0.23
C SER A 45 4.04 15.08 0.65
N ASP A 46 4.71 16.23 0.62
CA ASP A 46 5.88 16.48 1.44
C ASP A 46 5.58 16.28 2.93
N ILE A 47 6.51 15.60 3.60
CA ILE A 47 6.41 15.30 5.02
C ILE A 47 6.88 16.54 5.80
N LYS A 48 5.92 17.40 6.18
CA LYS A 48 6.20 18.64 6.95
C LYS A 48 6.40 18.41 8.45
N LYS A 49 5.87 17.30 8.98
CA LYS A 49 5.94 16.86 10.39
C LYS A 49 6.13 15.35 10.42
N GLN A 50 6.19 14.73 11.60
CA GLN A 50 6.22 13.26 11.70
C GLN A 50 5.04 12.62 10.95
N LYS A 51 5.34 11.60 10.15
CA LYS A 51 4.35 10.81 9.41
C LYS A 51 4.50 9.34 9.80
N ILE A 52 3.40 8.74 10.23
CA ILE A 52 3.32 7.32 10.56
C ILE A 52 2.59 6.61 9.41
N MET A 53 3.16 5.51 8.92
CA MET A 53 2.56 4.70 7.86
C MET A 53 2.46 3.25 8.34
N MET A 54 1.25 2.71 8.31
CA MET A 54 0.97 1.33 8.68
C MET A 54 0.51 0.55 7.45
N LEU A 55 1.09 -0.63 7.25
CA LEU A 55 0.74 -1.52 6.13
C LEU A 55 -0.12 -2.68 6.67
N VAL A 56 -1.37 -2.75 6.23
CA VAL A 56 -2.35 -3.75 6.67
C VAL A 56 -2.86 -4.53 5.46
N GLY A 57 -3.13 -5.82 5.64
CA GLY A 57 -3.64 -6.69 4.57
C GLY A 57 -3.32 -8.17 4.81
N PRO A 58 -3.81 -9.08 3.97
CA PRO A 58 -3.62 -10.53 4.14
C PRO A 58 -2.15 -10.95 3.97
N THR A 59 -1.82 -12.18 4.34
CA THR A 59 -0.47 -12.75 4.15
C THR A 59 -0.12 -12.83 2.65
N GLY A 60 1.17 -12.76 2.32
CA GLY A 60 1.64 -12.91 0.94
C GLY A 60 1.51 -11.69 0.01
N VAL A 61 0.72 -10.66 0.34
CA VAL A 61 0.55 -9.46 -0.52
C VAL A 61 1.75 -8.51 -0.59
N GLY A 62 2.89 -8.88 0.01
CA GLY A 62 4.13 -8.11 -0.08
C GLY A 62 4.28 -6.94 0.91
N LYS A 63 3.55 -6.93 2.04
CA LYS A 63 3.63 -5.85 3.06
C LYS A 63 5.06 -5.63 3.58
N THR A 64 5.73 -6.68 4.06
CA THR A 64 7.09 -6.60 4.63
C THR A 64 8.09 -6.07 3.61
N THR A 65 8.04 -6.59 2.37
CA THR A 65 8.89 -6.14 1.28
C THR A 65 8.61 -4.71 0.88
N THR A 66 7.34 -4.30 0.84
CA THR A 66 6.94 -2.93 0.51
C THR A 66 7.38 -1.95 1.60
N LEU A 67 7.26 -2.34 2.87
CA LEU A 67 7.75 -1.55 4.01
C LEU A 67 9.25 -1.29 3.87
N ALA A 68 10.07 -2.32 3.61
CA ALA A 68 11.51 -2.15 3.46
C ALA A 68 11.87 -1.22 2.28
N LYS A 69 11.19 -1.37 1.13
CA LYS A 69 11.37 -0.49 -0.04
C LYS A 69 11.00 0.96 0.26
N LEU A 70 9.88 1.19 0.95
CA LEU A 70 9.46 2.54 1.32
C LEU A 70 10.43 3.15 2.34
N ALA A 71 10.88 2.39 3.33
CA ALA A 71 11.86 2.84 4.31
C ALA A 71 13.16 3.29 3.63
N PHE A 72 13.67 2.48 2.67
CA PHE A 72 14.82 2.87 1.86
C PHE A 72 14.57 4.16 1.08
N ARG A 73 13.43 4.26 0.38
CA ARG A 73 13.09 5.43 -0.44
C ARG A 73 13.01 6.72 0.40
N TYR A 74 12.41 6.66 1.58
CA TYR A 74 12.31 7.83 2.46
C TYR A 74 13.66 8.17 3.13
N ALA A 75 14.50 7.19 3.43
CA ALA A 75 15.82 7.45 4.02
C ALA A 75 16.85 7.97 2.99
N TYR A 76 16.80 7.47 1.76
CA TYR A 76 17.87 7.62 0.77
C TYR A 76 17.44 8.19 -0.58
N GLY A 77 16.16 8.48 -0.80
CA GLY A 77 15.69 9.14 -2.01
C GLY A 77 16.10 10.61 -2.10
N ASP A 78 15.58 11.29 -3.13
CA ASP A 78 15.89 12.71 -3.43
C ASP A 78 15.66 13.62 -2.22
N LYS A 79 14.59 13.35 -1.45
CA LYS A 79 14.35 13.95 -0.15
C LYS A 79 14.61 12.92 0.94
N ARG A 80 15.58 13.23 1.80
CA ARG A 80 15.99 12.35 2.91
C ARG A 80 15.22 12.69 4.18
N TYR A 81 14.57 11.69 4.76
CA TYR A 81 13.84 11.79 6.01
C TYR A 81 14.48 10.90 7.08
N LYS A 82 14.43 11.36 8.33
CA LYS A 82 14.72 10.50 9.48
C LYS A 82 13.66 9.40 9.53
N THR A 83 14.07 8.19 9.19
CA THR A 83 13.17 7.05 8.97
C THR A 83 13.50 5.96 9.97
N GLY A 84 12.47 5.36 10.56
CA GLY A 84 12.58 4.21 11.44
C GLY A 84 11.51 3.18 11.11
N ILE A 85 11.75 1.94 11.51
CA ILE A 85 10.86 0.79 11.26
C ILE A 85 10.31 0.30 12.60
N ILE A 86 9.02 -0.03 12.60
CA ILE A 86 8.36 -0.72 13.71
C ILE A 86 7.72 -1.96 13.12
N THR A 87 8.03 -3.14 13.65
CA THR A 87 7.37 -4.39 13.26
C THR A 87 6.41 -4.86 14.35
N LEU A 88 5.15 -5.06 13.97
CA LEU A 88 4.12 -5.69 14.79
C LEU A 88 3.87 -7.14 14.39
N ASP A 89 4.57 -7.65 13.37
CA ASP A 89 4.47 -9.05 12.96
C ASP A 89 5.23 -9.89 13.98
N THR A 90 4.51 -10.55 14.89
CA THR A 90 5.07 -11.45 15.91
C THR A 90 4.88 -12.93 15.54
N TYR A 91 4.13 -13.19 14.47
CA TYR A 91 3.70 -14.53 14.09
C TYR A 91 4.66 -15.20 13.10
N ARG A 92 5.40 -14.41 12.31
CA ARG A 92 6.27 -14.91 11.25
C ARG A 92 7.75 -14.62 11.55
N ILE A 93 8.36 -15.49 12.35
CA ILE A 93 9.78 -15.37 12.78
C ILE A 93 10.71 -14.99 11.62
N GLY A 94 10.67 -15.73 10.51
CA GLY A 94 11.54 -15.44 9.36
C GLY A 94 11.27 -14.11 8.65
N ALA A 95 10.04 -13.57 8.70
CA ALA A 95 9.74 -12.27 8.13
C ALA A 95 10.28 -11.13 9.01
N VAL A 96 10.29 -11.31 10.33
CA VAL A 96 10.88 -10.38 11.29
C VAL A 96 12.39 -10.35 11.12
N GLU A 97 13.06 -11.50 11.16
CA GLU A 97 14.51 -11.61 10.96
C GLU A 97 14.97 -10.98 9.64
N GLN A 98 14.22 -11.23 8.55
CA GLN A 98 14.49 -10.62 7.25
C GLN A 98 14.37 -9.10 7.29
N LEU A 99 13.37 -8.56 8.00
CA LEU A 99 13.19 -7.12 8.13
C LEU A 99 14.29 -6.46 8.97
N PHE A 100 14.76 -7.12 10.03
CA PHE A 100 15.93 -6.70 10.81
C PHE A 100 17.21 -6.69 9.97
N GLN A 101 17.44 -7.72 9.14
CA GLN A 101 18.55 -7.76 8.19
C GLN A 101 18.50 -6.55 7.24
N TYR A 102 17.34 -6.25 6.65
CA TYR A 102 17.19 -5.08 5.79
C TYR A 102 17.45 -3.77 6.55
N ALA A 103 16.89 -3.60 7.74
CA ALA A 103 17.11 -2.41 8.55
C ALA A 103 18.61 -2.21 8.87
N LYS A 104 19.32 -3.28 9.23
CA LYS A 104 20.76 -3.28 9.48
C LYS A 104 21.56 -2.89 8.24
N MET A 105 21.26 -3.48 7.08
CA MET A 105 21.90 -3.13 5.80
C MET A 105 21.69 -1.66 5.45
N MET A 106 20.48 -1.15 5.70
CA MET A 106 20.11 0.24 5.46
C MET A 106 20.49 1.18 6.60
N LYS A 107 21.13 0.70 7.68
CA LYS A 107 21.47 1.49 8.88
C LYS A 107 20.28 2.29 9.43
N LEU A 108 19.08 1.72 9.41
CA LEU A 108 17.87 2.33 9.96
C LEU A 108 17.55 1.74 11.35
N PRO A 109 17.05 2.55 12.29
CA PRO A 109 16.54 2.04 13.55
C PRO A 109 15.31 1.16 13.29
N ILE A 110 15.25 0.03 13.98
CA ILE A 110 14.13 -0.90 13.97
C ILE A 110 13.83 -1.34 15.40
N ILE A 111 12.55 -1.39 15.74
CA ILE A 111 12.04 -1.98 16.98
C ILE A 111 10.96 -3.01 16.64
N ASP A 112 10.84 -4.05 17.47
CA ASP A 112 9.73 -4.98 17.43
C ASP A 112 8.75 -4.71 18.57
N SER A 113 7.61 -5.40 18.56
CA SER A 113 6.57 -5.27 19.59
C SER A 113 6.80 -6.18 20.80
N ILE A 114 7.84 -7.01 20.81
CA ILE A 114 8.04 -8.07 21.80
C ILE A 114 9.08 -7.65 22.85
N GLU A 115 10.03 -6.76 22.52
CA GLU A 115 10.99 -6.24 23.49
C GLU A 115 10.62 -4.83 23.99
N PRO A 116 10.48 -4.62 25.32
CA PRO A 116 10.27 -3.31 25.95
C PRO A 116 11.48 -2.37 25.89
#